data_AF-A0A140KCM4-F1
#
_entry.id   AF-A0A140KCM4-F1
#
_cell.length_a   1.000
_cell.length_b   1.000
_cell.length_c   1.000
_cell.angle_alpha   90.00
_cell.angle_beta   90.00
_cell.angle_gamma   90.00
#
_symmetry.space_group_name_H-M   'P 1'
#
loop_
_entity.id
_entity.type
_entity.pdbx_description
1 polymer ?
#
loop_
_entity_poly.entity_id
_entity_poly.type
_entity_poly.pdbx_seq_one_letter_code
_entity_poly.pdbx_strand_id
1 'polypeptide(L)'
;MLKEFSLIEGGAIIPEHWQSDRVKAEIASILGVKIEEIEAINYWLKQIWVKLVGKGSKFVSYRSLSFWFDDALLLIETCQDVVFFEQLGAMFRYELKYHAKYYSCDRLTRLQDAWQQQLPQFQTEASRLLLQLARQKEALKWQENCLKLLAQCRDWHSLDECYWQIRENGQDFRDLTEVIQAINDFYHQKSDELNQSGDFWTSL
;
A
#
# COMPACT_ATOMS: atom_id res chain seq x y z
N MET A 1 4.69 -13.80 2.84
CA MET A 1 5.66 -13.95 1.73
C MET A 1 5.09 -13.16 0.56
N LEU A 2 5.64 -11.97 0.26
CA LEU A 2 5.19 -11.20 -0.90
C LEU A 2 5.47 -12.03 -2.15
N LYS A 3 4.46 -12.21 -3.00
CA LYS A 3 4.59 -12.95 -4.25
C LYS A 3 5.58 -12.18 -5.14
N GLU A 4 6.65 -12.83 -5.58
CA GLU A 4 7.67 -12.17 -6.42
C GLU A 4 7.06 -11.92 -7.81
N PHE A 5 6.84 -10.66 -8.15
CA PHE A 5 6.40 -10.22 -9.48
C PHE A 5 7.50 -9.40 -10.13
N SER A 6 7.62 -9.48 -11.46
CA SER A 6 8.42 -8.51 -12.21
C SER A 6 7.81 -7.10 -12.15
N LEU A 7 8.58 -6.07 -12.52
CA LEU A 7 8.08 -4.69 -12.62
C LEU A 7 6.86 -4.55 -13.54
N ILE A 8 6.73 -5.43 -14.55
CA ILE A 8 5.56 -5.44 -15.45
C ILE A 8 4.38 -6.17 -14.83
N GLU A 9 4.59 -7.38 -14.29
CA GLU A 9 3.51 -8.16 -13.66
C GLU A 9 2.94 -7.47 -12.41
N GLY A 10 3.77 -6.71 -11.70
CA GLY A 10 3.36 -5.85 -10.59
C GLY A 10 2.68 -4.55 -11.01
N GLY A 11 2.57 -4.29 -12.32
CA GLY A 11 1.95 -3.07 -12.87
C GLY A 11 2.76 -1.79 -12.67
N ALA A 12 4.01 -1.88 -12.21
CA ALA A 12 4.85 -0.71 -11.98
C ALA A 12 5.31 -0.08 -13.31
N ILE A 13 5.68 -0.90 -14.29
CA ILE A 13 5.98 -0.46 -15.66
C ILE A 13 4.92 -1.04 -16.60
N ILE A 14 4.28 -0.17 -17.38
CA ILE A 14 3.23 -0.53 -18.36
C ILE A 14 3.74 -0.16 -19.76
N PRO A 15 4.33 -1.13 -20.50
CA PRO A 15 4.93 -0.88 -21.82
C PRO A 15 3.98 -0.25 -22.84
N GLU A 16 2.68 -0.52 -22.72
CA GLU A 16 1.64 0.01 -23.60
C GLU A 16 1.51 1.53 -23.54
N HIS A 17 2.00 2.17 -22.48
CA HIS A 17 2.01 3.64 -22.34
C HIS A 17 3.19 4.31 -23.07
N TRP A 18 4.15 3.56 -23.59
CA TRP A 18 5.29 4.15 -24.28
C TRP A 18 4.92 4.66 -25.67
N GLN A 19 5.52 5.79 -26.04
CA GLN A 19 5.34 6.39 -27.36
C GLN A 19 5.86 5.45 -28.47
N SER A 20 4.96 5.04 -29.36
CA SER A 20 5.25 4.00 -30.37
C SER A 20 6.43 4.36 -31.28
N ASP A 21 6.58 5.62 -31.68
CA ASP A 21 7.66 6.07 -32.56
C ASP A 21 9.04 5.95 -31.90
N ARG A 22 9.13 6.34 -30.62
CA ARG A 22 10.37 6.22 -29.83
C ARG A 22 10.75 4.76 -29.66
N VAL A 23 9.79 3.91 -29.30
CA VAL A 23 10.00 2.46 -29.14
C VAL A 23 10.48 1.85 -30.45
N LYS A 24 9.85 2.20 -31.58
CA LYS A 24 10.21 1.68 -32.90
C LYS A 24 11.63 2.08 -33.30
N ALA A 25 12.05 3.31 -33.03
CA ALA A 25 13.41 3.79 -33.29
C ALA A 25 14.47 3.05 -32.46
N GLU A 26 14.24 2.86 -31.16
CA GLU A 26 15.18 2.12 -30.30
C GLU A 26 15.26 0.63 -30.67
N ILE A 27 14.13 0.00 -30.98
CA ILE A 27 14.10 -1.39 -31.47
C ILE A 27 14.87 -1.53 -32.78
N ALA A 28 14.69 -0.59 -33.72
CA ALA A 28 15.43 -0.59 -34.98
C ALA A 28 16.95 -0.53 -34.74
N SER A 29 17.38 0.37 -33.85
CA SER A 29 18.78 0.50 -33.44
C SER A 29 19.32 -0.78 -32.79
N ILE A 30 18.58 -1.39 -31.85
CA ILE A 30 18.98 -2.62 -31.16
C ILE A 30 19.11 -3.79 -32.13
N LEU A 31 18.20 -3.89 -33.10
CA LEU A 31 18.17 -4.98 -34.06
C LEU A 31 19.12 -4.76 -35.26
N GLY A 32 19.70 -3.56 -35.40
CA GLY A 32 20.54 -3.19 -36.54
C GLY A 32 19.79 -3.16 -37.87
N VAL A 33 18.52 -2.72 -37.85
CA VAL A 33 17.65 -2.63 -39.03
C VAL A 33 17.15 -1.19 -39.21
N LYS A 34 16.63 -0.87 -40.39
CA LYS A 34 15.96 0.41 -40.60
C LYS A 34 14.55 0.38 -40.00
N ILE A 35 14.03 1.56 -39.65
CA ILE A 35 12.68 1.70 -39.05
C ILE A 35 11.60 1.17 -40.00
N GLU A 36 11.78 1.38 -41.31
CA GLU A 36 10.83 0.94 -42.35
C GLU A 36 10.79 -0.58 -42.50
N GLU A 37 11.81 -1.29 -42.02
CA GLU A 37 11.85 -2.75 -42.02
C GLU A 37 11.03 -3.35 -40.87
N ILE A 38 10.58 -2.54 -39.90
CA ILE A 38 9.70 -2.98 -38.82
C ILE A 38 8.24 -2.85 -39.26
N GLU A 39 7.61 -4.00 -39.50
CA GLU A 39 6.22 -4.13 -39.93
C GLU A 39 5.25 -3.99 -38.75
N ALA A 40 5.53 -4.66 -37.63
CA ALA A 40 4.66 -4.67 -36.46
C ALA A 40 5.45 -4.85 -35.16
N ILE A 41 4.92 -4.28 -34.07
CA ILE A 41 5.43 -4.42 -32.70
C ILE A 41 4.26 -4.87 -31.82
N ASN A 42 4.45 -5.91 -31.03
CA ASN A 42 3.49 -6.35 -30.01
C ASN A 42 4.19 -6.48 -28.66
N TYR A 43 3.62 -5.86 -27.64
CA TYR A 43 4.06 -5.97 -26.26
C TYR A 43 3.53 -7.27 -25.65
N TRP A 44 4.42 -8.21 -25.32
CA TRP A 44 4.06 -9.41 -24.57
C TRP A 44 4.55 -9.27 -23.13
N LEU A 45 4.03 -10.06 -22.20
CA LEU A 45 4.30 -9.90 -20.76
C LEU A 45 5.79 -9.80 -20.39
N LYS A 46 6.67 -10.55 -21.07
CA LYS A 46 8.11 -10.61 -20.73
C LYS A 46 9.04 -9.96 -21.74
N GLN A 47 8.55 -9.70 -22.96
CA GLN A 47 9.36 -9.27 -24.08
C GLN A 47 8.51 -8.62 -25.17
N ILE A 48 9.16 -7.95 -26.09
CA ILE A 48 8.54 -7.34 -27.27
C ILE A 48 8.72 -8.30 -28.44
N TRP A 49 7.62 -8.64 -29.11
CA TRP A 49 7.65 -9.33 -30.38
C TRP A 49 7.67 -8.31 -31.52
N VAL A 50 8.62 -8.46 -32.44
CA VAL A 50 8.85 -7.53 -33.54
C VAL A 50 8.81 -8.29 -34.86
N LYS A 51 7.89 -7.90 -35.75
CA LYS A 51 7.80 -8.43 -37.12
C LYS A 51 8.63 -7.58 -38.07
N LEU A 52 9.47 -8.24 -38.86
CA LEU A 52 10.35 -7.61 -39.84
C LEU A 52 9.94 -7.98 -41.27
N VAL A 53 9.93 -6.98 -42.15
CA VAL A 53 9.56 -7.14 -43.57
C VAL A 53 10.48 -8.16 -44.23
N GLY A 54 9.92 -9.27 -44.72
CA GLY A 54 10.66 -10.33 -45.44
C GLY A 54 11.72 -11.08 -44.61
N LYS A 55 11.83 -10.83 -43.30
CA LYS A 55 12.88 -11.38 -42.42
C LYS A 55 12.35 -12.18 -41.23
N GLY A 56 11.03 -12.36 -41.13
CA GLY A 56 10.38 -13.08 -40.03
C GLY A 56 10.19 -12.21 -38.79
N SER A 57 10.31 -12.79 -37.60
CA SER A 57 10.12 -12.07 -36.34
C SER A 57 11.28 -12.24 -35.37
N LYS A 58 11.53 -11.22 -34.54
CA LYS A 58 12.52 -11.24 -33.46
C LYS A 58 11.88 -10.88 -32.13
N PHE A 59 12.52 -11.30 -31.04
CA PHE A 59 12.16 -10.90 -29.68
C PHE A 59 13.19 -9.91 -29.13
N VAL A 60 12.69 -8.84 -28.50
CA VAL A 60 13.51 -7.82 -27.84
C VAL A 60 13.10 -7.74 -26.37
N SER A 61 14.07 -7.73 -25.46
CA SER A 61 13.78 -7.54 -24.04
C SER A 61 13.42 -6.07 -23.78
N TYR A 62 12.41 -5.82 -22.95
CA TYR A 62 12.10 -4.48 -22.45
C TYR A 62 13.33 -3.78 -21.86
N ARG A 63 14.15 -4.53 -21.13
CA ARG A 63 15.34 -4.03 -20.43
C ARG A 63 16.47 -3.57 -21.35
N SER A 64 16.38 -3.89 -22.64
CA SER A 64 17.32 -3.41 -23.64
C SER A 64 17.03 -1.97 -24.09
N LEU A 65 15.83 -1.46 -23.78
CA LEU A 65 15.40 -0.12 -24.14
C LEU A 65 15.92 0.88 -23.09
N SER A 66 16.26 2.09 -23.53
CA SER A 66 16.78 3.14 -22.66
C SER A 66 15.76 3.56 -21.61
N PHE A 67 14.51 3.78 -22.03
CA PHE A 67 13.42 4.23 -21.18
C PHE A 67 12.98 3.19 -20.14
N TRP A 68 13.29 1.91 -20.30
CA TRP A 68 13.03 0.94 -19.23
C TRP A 68 13.74 1.35 -17.94
N PHE A 69 14.99 1.79 -18.08
CA PHE A 69 15.77 2.26 -16.95
C PHE A 69 15.27 3.61 -16.44
N ASP A 70 14.96 4.53 -17.35
CA ASP A 70 14.46 5.87 -16.98
C ASP A 70 13.14 5.77 -16.20
N ASP A 71 12.21 4.92 -16.63
CA ASP A 71 10.93 4.69 -15.94
C ASP A 71 11.14 4.00 -14.59
N ALA A 72 12.03 3.00 -14.52
CA ALA A 72 12.37 2.34 -13.27
C ALA A 72 12.95 3.32 -12.24
N LEU A 73 13.81 4.24 -12.68
CA LEU A 73 14.37 5.28 -11.84
C LEU A 73 13.29 6.29 -11.40
N LEU A 74 12.49 6.77 -12.34
CA LEU A 74 11.39 7.69 -12.09
C LEU A 74 10.37 7.13 -11.09
N LEU A 75 10.06 5.83 -11.17
CA LEU A 75 9.18 5.13 -10.24
C LEU A 75 9.70 5.19 -8.80
N ILE A 76 11.02 5.04 -8.60
CA ILE A 76 11.61 5.16 -7.26
C ILE A 76 11.51 6.62 -6.80
N GLU A 77 11.95 7.56 -7.64
CA GLU A 77 12.04 8.99 -7.30
C GLU A 77 10.69 9.65 -7.01
N THR A 78 9.62 9.18 -7.65
CA THR A 78 8.27 9.76 -7.55
C THR A 78 7.33 8.94 -6.68
N CYS A 79 7.78 7.82 -6.11
CA CYS A 79 6.96 7.03 -5.21
C CYS A 79 6.57 7.85 -3.98
N GLN A 80 5.29 7.81 -3.59
CA GLN A 80 4.79 8.47 -2.37
C GLN A 80 4.04 7.50 -1.46
N ASP A 81 3.66 6.33 -1.97
CA ASP A 81 2.90 5.33 -1.22
C ASP A 81 3.83 4.32 -0.57
N VAL A 82 3.74 4.20 0.76
CA VAL A 82 4.63 3.33 1.55
C VAL A 82 4.46 1.86 1.22
N VAL A 83 3.23 1.42 1.01
CA VAL A 83 2.91 0.03 0.71
C VAL A 83 3.43 -0.31 -0.68
N PHE A 84 3.22 0.58 -1.65
CA PHE A 84 3.75 0.43 -2.99
C PHE A 84 5.28 0.48 -3.02
N PHE A 85 5.93 1.34 -2.24
CA PHE A 85 7.38 1.38 -2.14
C PHE A 85 7.96 0.05 -1.63
N GLU A 86 7.35 -0.58 -0.63
CA GLU A 86 7.77 -1.91 -0.16
C GLU A 86 7.61 -2.98 -1.26
N GLN A 87 6.48 -2.96 -1.99
CA GLN A 87 6.23 -3.87 -3.11
C GLN A 87 7.23 -3.64 -4.25
N LEU A 88 7.52 -2.39 -4.58
CA LEU A 88 8.50 -2.00 -5.58
C LEU A 88 9.88 -2.57 -5.24
N GLY A 89 10.25 -2.58 -3.96
CA GLY A 89 11.49 -3.21 -3.49
C GLY A 89 11.52 -4.72 -3.74
N ALA A 90 10.39 -5.41 -3.60
CA ALA A 90 10.29 -6.82 -3.97
C ALA A 90 10.41 -7.04 -5.49
N MET A 91 9.80 -6.17 -6.29
CA MET A 91 9.90 -6.21 -7.75
C MET A 91 11.34 -5.98 -8.22
N PHE A 92 12.05 -5.01 -7.65
CA PHE A 92 13.46 -4.77 -7.98
C PHE A 92 14.37 -5.92 -7.55
N ARG A 93 14.12 -6.58 -6.42
CA ARG A 93 14.87 -7.78 -6.03
C ARG A 93 14.68 -8.90 -7.05
N TYR A 94 13.45 -9.14 -7.50
CA TYR A 94 13.18 -10.10 -8.57
C TYR A 94 13.91 -9.70 -9.86
N GLU A 95 13.80 -8.44 -10.24
CA GLU A 95 14.39 -7.88 -11.45
C GLU A 95 15.91 -8.07 -11.48
N LEU A 96 16.61 -7.68 -10.41
CA LEU A 96 18.06 -7.82 -10.31
C LEU A 96 18.48 -9.30 -10.23
N LYS A 97 17.71 -10.16 -9.58
CA LYS A 97 18.01 -11.60 -9.48
C LYS A 97 17.97 -12.30 -10.84
N TYR A 98 16.99 -12.02 -11.68
CA TYR A 98 16.79 -12.73 -12.96
C TYR A 98 17.32 -11.99 -14.18
N HIS A 99 17.53 -10.67 -14.07
CA HIS A 99 17.83 -9.81 -15.21
C HIS A 99 19.05 -8.90 -15.01
N ALA A 100 19.91 -9.17 -14.02
CA ALA A 100 21.16 -8.43 -13.77
C ALA A 100 21.99 -8.12 -15.03
N LYS A 101 22.03 -9.04 -16.01
CA LYS A 101 22.80 -8.87 -17.26
C LYS A 101 22.43 -7.62 -18.08
N TYR A 102 21.27 -7.02 -17.86
CA TYR A 102 20.82 -5.80 -18.56
C TYR A 102 21.22 -4.50 -17.84
N TYR A 103 21.81 -4.60 -16.65
CA TYR A 103 22.17 -3.45 -15.83
C TYR A 103 23.69 -3.32 -15.78
N SER A 104 24.20 -2.22 -16.34
CA SER A 104 25.59 -1.79 -16.12
C SER A 104 25.79 -1.36 -14.67
N CYS A 105 27.04 -1.36 -14.19
CA CYS A 105 27.37 -0.84 -12.85
C CYS A 105 26.83 0.58 -12.61
N ASP A 106 26.95 1.48 -13.58
CA ASP A 106 26.43 2.86 -13.48
C ASP A 106 24.92 2.90 -13.21
N ARG A 107 24.13 2.22 -14.03
CA ARG A 107 22.68 2.04 -13.84
C ARG A 107 22.33 1.49 -12.46
N LEU A 108 23.04 0.47 -11.98
CA LEU A 108 22.80 -0.09 -10.65
C LEU A 108 23.07 0.93 -9.54
N THR A 109 24.18 1.67 -9.62
CA THR A 109 24.51 2.72 -8.67
C THR A 109 23.41 3.79 -8.63
N ARG A 110 22.95 4.26 -9.78
CA ARG A 110 21.87 5.26 -9.84
C ARG A 110 20.55 4.79 -9.22
N LEU A 111 20.14 3.55 -9.47
CA LEU A 111 18.95 2.98 -8.83
C LEU A 111 19.13 2.86 -7.30
N GLN A 112 20.32 2.45 -6.88
CA GLN A 112 20.65 2.34 -5.46
C GLN A 112 20.63 3.71 -4.77
N ASP A 113 21.21 4.73 -5.40
CA ASP A 113 21.24 6.09 -4.85
C ASP A 113 19.82 6.67 -4.72
N ALA A 114 18.99 6.54 -5.77
CA ALA A 114 17.59 6.96 -5.72
C ALA A 114 16.82 6.24 -4.60
N TRP A 115 17.06 4.92 -4.44
CA TRP A 115 16.44 4.15 -3.36
C TRP A 115 16.86 4.64 -1.98
N GLN A 116 18.16 4.88 -1.77
CA GLN A 116 18.69 5.34 -0.48
C GLN A 116 18.22 6.74 -0.12
N GLN A 117 17.99 7.61 -1.11
CA GLN A 117 17.42 8.94 -0.88
C GLN A 117 15.98 8.89 -0.38
N GLN A 118 15.18 7.95 -0.89
CA GLN A 118 13.76 7.79 -0.51
C GLN A 118 13.57 7.05 0.82
N LEU A 119 14.47 6.11 1.13
CA LEU A 119 14.33 5.19 2.26
C LEU A 119 13.99 5.85 3.62
N PRO A 120 14.64 6.96 4.05
CA PRO A 120 14.37 7.58 5.35
C PRO A 120 12.92 8.09 5.49
N GLN A 121 12.37 8.67 4.41
CA GLN A 121 10.99 9.16 4.40
C GLN A 121 10.02 8.00 4.62
N PHE A 122 10.20 6.92 3.87
CA PHE A 122 9.34 5.74 3.95
C PHE A 122 9.45 5.02 5.29
N GLN A 123 10.64 4.94 5.89
CA GLN A 123 10.80 4.37 7.23
C GLN A 123 10.06 5.18 8.29
N THR A 124 10.17 6.51 8.23
CA THR A 124 9.46 7.41 9.15
C THR A 124 7.96 7.26 9.03
N GLU A 125 7.45 7.23 7.79
CA GLU A 125 6.02 7.10 7.52
C GLU A 125 5.47 5.71 7.90
N ALA A 126 6.22 4.64 7.61
CA ALA A 126 5.86 3.29 8.04
C ALA A 126 5.77 3.20 9.58
N SER A 127 6.74 3.76 10.30
CA SER A 127 6.71 3.84 11.77
C SER A 127 5.51 4.63 12.28
N ARG A 128 5.16 5.76 11.61
CA ARG A 128 3.98 6.56 11.96
C ARG A 128 2.69 5.75 11.82
N LEU A 129 2.52 5.04 10.71
CA LEU A 129 1.33 4.21 10.46
C LEU A 129 1.24 3.04 11.46
N LEU A 130 2.36 2.41 11.80
CA LEU A 130 2.38 1.35 12.82
C LEU A 130 1.95 1.85 14.20
N LEU A 131 2.42 3.04 14.60
CA LEU A 131 2.00 3.68 15.86
C LEU A 131 0.49 3.99 15.86
N GLN A 132 -0.04 4.52 14.75
CA GLN A 132 -1.47 4.79 14.61
C GLN A 132 -2.30 3.51 14.71
N LEU A 133 -1.89 2.44 14.03
CA LEU A 133 -2.56 1.14 14.10
C LEU A 133 -2.51 0.53 15.51
N ALA A 134 -1.37 0.64 16.19
CA ALA A 134 -1.23 0.17 17.57
C ALA A 134 -2.19 0.92 18.50
N ARG A 135 -2.26 2.25 18.37
CA ARG A 135 -3.17 3.09 19.15
C ARG A 135 -4.64 2.78 18.88
N GLN A 136 -5.03 2.57 17.62
CA GLN A 136 -6.39 2.14 17.28
C GLN A 136 -6.75 0.80 17.94
N LYS A 137 -5.84 -0.18 17.90
CA LYS A 137 -6.07 -1.47 18.57
C LYS A 137 -6.20 -1.35 20.08
N GLU A 138 -5.39 -0.50 20.70
CA GLU A 138 -5.47 -0.24 22.13
C GLU A 138 -6.80 0.42 22.50
N ALA A 139 -7.24 1.40 21.71
CA ALA A 139 -8.52 2.07 21.91
C ALA A 139 -9.72 1.11 21.79
N LEU A 140 -9.71 0.20 20.81
CA LEU A 140 -10.74 -0.84 20.67
C LEU A 140 -10.75 -1.79 21.87
N LYS A 141 -9.59 -2.22 22.34
CA LYS A 141 -9.49 -3.07 23.53
C LYS A 141 -10.00 -2.34 24.78
N TRP A 142 -9.68 -1.06 24.91
CA TRP A 142 -10.19 -0.22 25.99
C TRP A 142 -11.71 -0.09 25.91
N GLN A 143 -12.28 0.19 24.73
CA GLN A 143 -13.72 0.19 24.47
C GLN A 143 -14.38 -1.09 24.96
N GLU A 144 -13.88 -2.26 24.52
CA GLU A 144 -14.42 -3.56 24.92
C GLU A 144 -14.44 -3.75 26.44
N ASN A 145 -13.39 -3.31 27.14
CA ASN A 145 -13.31 -3.39 28.59
C ASN A 145 -14.33 -2.46 29.26
N CYS A 146 -14.47 -1.23 28.77
CA CYS A 146 -15.48 -0.27 29.25
C CYS A 146 -16.90 -0.82 29.10
N LEU A 147 -17.23 -1.38 27.93
CA LEU A 147 -18.55 -1.99 27.69
C LEU A 147 -18.82 -3.14 28.66
N LYS A 148 -17.82 -3.99 28.95
CA LYS A 148 -17.94 -5.06 29.95
C LYS A 148 -18.18 -4.55 31.36
N LEU A 149 -17.53 -3.45 31.75
CA LEU A 149 -17.73 -2.84 33.07
C LEU A 149 -19.14 -2.26 33.19
N LEU A 150 -19.58 -1.47 32.22
CA LEU A 150 -20.94 -0.90 32.18
C LEU A 150 -22.01 -1.99 32.20
N ALA A 151 -21.79 -3.11 31.49
CA ALA A 151 -22.71 -4.24 31.47
C ALA A 151 -22.88 -4.92 32.85
N GLN A 152 -21.90 -4.80 33.75
CA GLN A 152 -21.94 -5.38 35.09
C GLN A 152 -22.68 -4.51 36.12
N CYS A 153 -22.93 -3.23 35.80
CA CYS A 153 -23.67 -2.32 36.67
C CYS A 153 -25.14 -2.78 36.80
N ARG A 154 -25.62 -2.91 38.05
CA ARG A 154 -26.96 -3.45 38.37
C ARG A 154 -27.98 -2.38 38.74
N ASP A 155 -27.53 -1.18 39.03
CA ASP A 155 -28.34 -0.04 39.42
C ASP A 155 -27.80 1.23 38.79
N TRP A 156 -28.65 2.26 38.79
CA TRP A 156 -28.37 3.52 38.13
C TRP A 156 -27.15 4.24 38.72
N HIS A 157 -26.96 4.18 40.04
CA HIS A 157 -25.85 4.85 40.72
C HIS A 157 -24.50 4.25 40.32
N SER A 158 -24.40 2.92 40.35
CA SER A 158 -23.20 2.18 39.92
C SER A 158 -22.90 2.39 38.44
N LEU A 159 -23.94 2.53 37.59
CA LEU A 159 -23.78 2.82 36.17
C LEU A 159 -23.22 4.23 35.94
N ASP A 160 -23.77 5.23 36.62
CA ASP A 160 -23.37 6.63 36.46
C ASP A 160 -21.93 6.87 36.97
N GLU A 161 -21.59 6.36 38.16
CA GLU A 161 -20.23 6.46 38.68
C GLU A 161 -19.21 5.75 37.79
N CYS A 162 -19.54 4.56 37.29
CA CYS A 162 -18.66 3.81 36.39
C CYS A 162 -18.43 4.57 35.08
N TYR A 163 -19.48 5.14 34.50
CA TYR A 163 -19.38 5.93 33.28
C TYR A 163 -18.50 7.18 33.45
N TRP A 164 -18.65 7.92 34.56
CA TRP A 164 -17.79 9.06 34.85
C TRP A 164 -16.31 8.66 34.99
N GLN A 165 -16.02 7.57 35.71
CA GLN A 165 -14.65 7.05 35.81
C GLN A 165 -14.09 6.62 34.45
N ILE A 166 -14.90 6.03 33.58
CA ILE A 166 -14.49 5.68 32.21
C ILE A 166 -14.14 6.93 31.42
N ARG A 167 -14.94 8.01 31.51
CA ARG A 167 -14.63 9.28 30.81
C ARG A 167 -13.38 9.97 31.33
N GLU A 168 -13.16 9.93 32.64
CA GLU A 168 -11.96 10.52 33.25
C GLU A 168 -10.70 9.75 32.88
N ASN A 169 -10.74 8.41 32.87
CA ASN A 169 -9.59 7.58 32.49
C ASN A 169 -9.38 7.49 30.97
N GLY A 170 -10.38 7.86 30.17
CA GLY A 170 -10.33 7.80 28.70
C GLY A 170 -9.73 9.02 28.00
N GLN A 171 -8.97 9.89 28.69
CA GLN A 171 -8.49 11.15 28.09
C GLN A 171 -7.61 10.91 26.85
N ASP A 172 -6.81 9.85 26.89
CA ASP A 172 -5.86 9.48 25.84
C ASP A 172 -6.51 9.01 24.53
N PHE A 173 -7.83 8.75 24.54
CA PHE A 173 -8.62 8.31 23.39
C PHE A 173 -9.71 9.32 22.98
N ARG A 174 -9.73 10.54 23.54
CA ARG A 174 -10.78 11.54 23.29
C ARG A 174 -10.91 11.95 21.83
N ASP A 175 -9.82 11.91 21.07
CA ASP A 175 -9.77 12.19 19.64
C ASP A 175 -10.35 11.05 18.78
N LEU A 176 -10.50 9.84 19.34
CA LEU A 176 -11.11 8.69 18.66
C LEU A 176 -12.62 8.68 18.91
N THR A 177 -13.31 9.58 18.21
CA THR A 177 -14.74 9.86 18.40
C THR A 177 -15.62 8.63 18.26
N GLU A 178 -15.32 7.70 17.35
CA GLU A 178 -16.08 6.46 17.16
C GLU A 178 -16.05 5.56 18.41
N VAL A 179 -14.88 5.43 19.05
CA VAL A 179 -14.70 4.65 20.28
C VAL A 179 -15.49 5.28 21.43
N ILE A 180 -15.38 6.60 21.59
CA ILE A 180 -16.09 7.34 22.63
C ILE A 180 -17.61 7.27 22.41
N GLN A 181 -18.07 7.37 21.15
CA GLN A 181 -19.48 7.30 20.82
C GLN A 181 -20.06 5.93 21.17
N ALA A 182 -19.36 4.85 20.83
CA ALA A 182 -19.81 3.50 21.17
C ALA A 182 -19.99 3.26 22.69
N ILE A 183 -19.12 3.86 23.51
CA ILE A 183 -19.24 3.79 24.97
C ILE A 183 -20.45 4.61 25.45
N ASN A 184 -20.65 5.81 24.91
CA ASN A 184 -21.79 6.67 25.26
C ASN A 184 -23.13 6.02 24.88
N ASP A 185 -23.22 5.48 23.68
CA ASP A 185 -24.44 4.81 23.19
C ASP A 185 -24.80 3.62 24.08
N PHE A 186 -23.80 2.82 24.47
CA PHE A 186 -24.02 1.70 25.39
C PHE A 186 -24.46 2.15 26.79
N TYR A 187 -23.87 3.22 27.32
CA TYR A 187 -24.31 3.80 28.60
C TYR A 187 -25.77 4.23 28.54
N HIS A 188 -26.18 4.95 27.49
CA HIS A 188 -27.57 5.39 27.33
C HIS A 188 -28.53 4.21 27.20
N GLN A 189 -28.19 3.22 26.39
CA GLN A 189 -28.96 1.98 26.28
C GLN A 189 -29.12 1.30 27.65
N LYS A 190 -28.03 1.16 28.42
CA LYS A 190 -28.06 0.51 29.72
C LYS A 190 -28.86 1.32 30.76
N SER A 191 -28.79 2.65 30.69
CA SER A 191 -29.57 3.55 31.54
C SER A 191 -31.07 3.36 31.31
N ASP A 192 -31.48 3.30 30.03
CA ASP A 192 -32.88 3.07 29.64
C ASP A 192 -33.38 1.70 30.13
N GLU A 193 -32.57 0.64 30.00
CA GLU A 193 -32.89 -0.70 30.52
C GLU A 193 -33.12 -0.69 32.03
N LEU A 194 -32.22 -0.05 32.80
CA LEU A 194 -32.32 0.00 34.26
C LEU A 194 -33.53 0.82 34.72
N ASN A 195 -33.83 1.94 34.05
CA ASN A 195 -35.00 2.76 34.35
C ASN A 195 -36.31 2.00 34.09
N GLN A 196 -36.41 1.26 32.98
CA GLN A 196 -37.59 0.42 32.68
C GLN A 196 -37.75 -0.75 33.66
N SER A 197 -36.64 -1.29 34.19
CA SER A 197 -36.68 -2.37 35.18
C SER A 197 -37.10 -1.92 36.59
N GLY A 198 -36.94 -0.64 36.92
CA GLY A 198 -37.37 -0.05 38.19
C GLY A 198 -38.90 0.10 38.31
N ASP A 199 -39.60 0.33 37.18
CA ASP A 199 -41.06 0.51 37.14
C ASP A 199 -41.85 -0.79 37.36
N PHE A 200 -41.20 -1.96 37.28
CA PHE A 200 -41.85 -3.24 37.58
C PHE A 200 -42.07 -3.47 39.08
N TRP A 201 -41.29 -2.84 39.96
CA TRP A 201 -41.43 -2.98 41.42
C TRP A 201 -42.31 -1.91 42.07
N THR A 202 -42.68 -0.86 41.34
CA THR A 202 -43.61 0.18 41.82
C THR A 202 -45.07 -0.07 41.41
N SER A 203 -45.33 -1.14 40.65
CA SER A 203 -46.66 -1.51 40.12
C SER A 203 -47.23 -2.85 40.64
N LEU A 204 -46.65 -3.41 41.70
CA LEU A 204 -47.19 -4.52 42.51
C LEU A 204 -47.56 -4.04 43.91
#